data_AF-A0A4R1KX48-F1
#
_entry.id   AF-A0A4R1KX48-F1
#
_cell.length_a   1.000
_cell.length_b   1.000
_cell.length_c   1.000
_cell.angle_alpha   90.00
_cell.angle_beta   90.00
_cell.angle_gamma   90.00
#
_symmetry.space_group_name_H-M   'P 1'
#
loop_
_entity.id
_entity.type
_entity.pdbx_description
1 polymer ?
#
loop_
_entity_poly.entity_id
_entity_poly.type
_entity_poly.pdbx_seq_one_letter_code
_entity_poly.pdbx_strand_id
1 'polypeptide(L)'
;MKDFKRHIIARLSAVLLVMAILAPSMVKFAHGFQNHEHEVCYGKSKSHLHEIDIDCDFYKFKLNNQYVHKLKQIDVLELEHHLEDITSQYHFVSDYQRLQLSLRGPPLSI
;
A
#
# COMPACT_ATOMS: atom_id res chain seq x y z
N MET A 1 42.80 -32.53 21.66
CA MET A 1 43.10 -31.32 20.84
C MET A 1 42.28 -31.22 19.54
N LYS A 2 42.04 -32.32 18.81
CA LYS A 2 41.24 -32.28 17.56
C LYS A 2 39.78 -31.82 17.77
N ASP A 3 39.12 -32.30 18.82
CA ASP A 3 37.73 -31.93 19.11
C ASP A 3 37.58 -30.44 19.46
N PHE A 4 38.51 -29.90 20.26
CA PHE A 4 38.52 -28.48 20.61
C PHE A 4 38.64 -27.57 19.37
N LYS A 5 39.53 -27.91 18.42
CA LYS A 5 39.65 -27.19 17.15
C LYS A 5 38.37 -27.28 16.31
N ARG A 6 37.71 -28.45 16.27
CA ARG A 6 36.44 -28.65 15.57
C ARG A 6 35.34 -27.75 16.12
N HIS A 7 35.22 -27.64 17.44
CA HIS A 7 34.21 -26.77 18.07
C HIS A 7 34.47 -25.28 17.81
N ILE A 8 35.74 -24.85 17.78
CA ILE A 8 36.10 -23.47 17.42
C ILE A 8 35.73 -23.17 15.97
N ILE A 9 36.08 -24.06 15.03
CA ILE A 9 35.75 -23.88 13.61
C ILE A 9 34.23 -23.82 13.42
N ALA A 10 33.47 -24.71 14.07
CA ALA A 10 32.01 -24.72 13.99
C ALA A 10 31.37 -23.43 14.54
N ARG A 11 31.91 -22.88 15.64
CA ARG A 11 31.44 -21.59 16.19
C ARG A 11 31.77 -20.43 15.25
N LEU A 12 32.98 -20.39 14.69
CA LEU A 12 33.39 -19.36 13.74
C LEU A 12 32.54 -19.42 12.46
N SER A 13 32.26 -20.61 11.93
CA SER A 13 31.40 -20.76 10.75
C SER A 13 29.96 -20.31 11.03
N ALA A 14 29.42 -20.59 12.23
CA ALA A 14 28.10 -20.13 12.62
C ALA A 14 28.02 -18.60 12.71
N VAL A 15 29.01 -17.96 13.35
CA VAL A 15 29.09 -16.49 13.45
C VAL A 15 29.24 -15.87 12.05
N LEU A 16 30.09 -16.44 11.20
CA LEU A 16 30.27 -15.96 9.83
C LEU A 16 28.99 -16.05 9.01
N LEU A 17 28.23 -17.14 9.16
CA LEU A 17 26.94 -17.32 8.50
C LEU A 17 25.91 -16.29 8.99
N VAL A 18 25.84 -16.02 10.29
CA VAL A 18 24.96 -14.98 10.84
C VAL A 18 25.33 -13.61 10.29
N MET A 19 26.63 -13.27 10.26
CA MET A 19 27.10 -12.00 9.70
C MET A 19 26.77 -11.88 8.20
N ALA A 20 26.92 -12.97 7.43
CA ALA A 20 26.59 -12.99 6.01
C ALA A 20 25.09 -12.75 5.75
N ILE A 21 24.21 -13.30 6.61
CA ILE A 21 22.76 -13.08 6.51
C ILE A 21 22.38 -11.64 6.92
N LEU A 22 23.05 -11.07 7.93
CA LEU A 22 22.74 -9.72 8.44
C LEU A 22 23.33 -8.59 7.60
N ALA A 23 24.46 -8.81 6.92
CA ALA A 23 25.14 -7.83 6.08
C ALA A 23 24.22 -7.07 5.10
N PRO A 24 23.37 -7.73 4.28
CA PRO A 24 22.49 -7.01 3.35
C PRO A 24 21.47 -6.10 4.06
N SER A 25 20.93 -6.50 5.21
CA SER A 25 20.02 -5.66 5.99
C SER A 25 20.71 -4.43 6.56
N MET A 26 21.97 -4.57 7.00
CA MET A 26 22.74 -3.47 7.55
C MET A 26 23.14 -2.45 6.47
N VAL A 27 23.50 -2.93 5.27
CA VAL A 27 23.74 -2.08 4.10
C VAL A 27 22.47 -1.35 3.67
N LYS A 28 21.32 -2.04 3.65
CA LYS A 28 20.01 -1.40 3.39
C LYS A 28 19.68 -0.30 4.39
N PHE A 29 19.89 -0.59 5.68
CA PHE A 29 19.66 0.38 6.74
C PHE A 29 20.54 1.62 6.53
N ALA A 30 21.84 1.44 6.30
CA ALA A 30 22.75 2.55 6.05
C ALA A 30 22.42 3.35 4.78
N HIS A 31 22.07 2.65 3.68
CA HIS A 31 21.70 3.29 2.41
C HIS A 31 20.46 4.19 2.56
N GLY A 32 19.46 3.79 3.34
CA GLY A 32 18.27 4.61 3.58
C GLY A 32 18.55 5.96 4.27
N PHE A 33 19.72 6.11 4.90
CA PHE A 33 20.18 7.37 5.49
C PHE A 33 21.28 8.08 4.67
N GLN A 34 21.75 7.49 3.56
CA GLN A 34 22.73 8.13 2.69
C GLN A 34 22.03 9.11 1.74
N ASN A 35 22.28 10.40 1.95
CA ASN A 35 22.13 11.51 1.00
C ASN A 35 21.02 11.36 -0.06
N HIS A 36 19.80 11.04 0.38
CA HIS A 36 18.63 11.36 -0.42
C HIS A 36 18.47 12.88 -0.35
N GLU A 37 18.57 13.56 -1.49
CA GLU A 37 18.19 14.97 -1.60
C GLU A 37 16.75 15.08 -1.14
N HIS A 38 16.55 15.52 0.11
CA HIS A 38 15.23 15.84 0.61
C HIS A 38 14.85 17.16 -0.06
N GLU A 39 14.13 17.09 -1.18
CA GLU A 39 13.49 18.27 -1.74
C GLU A 39 12.45 18.75 -0.71
N VAL A 40 12.82 19.76 0.08
CA VAL A 40 11.93 20.39 1.04
C VAL A 40 10.83 21.09 0.25
N CYS A 41 9.61 20.60 0.36
CA CYS A 41 8.48 21.11 -0.41
C CYS A 41 8.03 22.48 0.13
N TYR A 42 8.43 23.57 -0.53
CA TYR A 42 8.08 24.95 -0.17
C TYR A 42 6.70 25.41 -0.68
N GLY A 43 5.72 24.51 -0.76
CA GLY A 43 4.31 24.91 -0.89
C GLY A 43 3.89 25.49 -2.24
N LYS A 44 4.51 25.10 -3.36
CA LYS A 44 3.85 25.23 -4.67
C LYS A 44 3.27 23.87 -5.04
N SER A 45 1.94 23.79 -5.06
CA SER A 45 1.14 22.62 -5.39
C SER A 45 1.52 22.02 -6.75
N LYS A 46 2.56 21.18 -6.77
CA LYS A 46 2.80 20.21 -7.82
C LYS A 46 2.70 18.83 -7.19
N SER A 47 1.59 18.17 -7.49
CA SER A 47 1.18 16.89 -6.95
C SER A 47 1.98 15.74 -7.55
N HIS A 48 3.28 15.61 -7.29
CA HIS A 48 4.00 14.41 -7.70
C HIS A 48 4.99 13.99 -6.63
N LEU A 49 4.51 13.21 -5.66
CA LEU A 49 5.33 12.22 -4.98
C LEU A 49 5.62 11.06 -5.96
N HIS A 50 6.21 11.36 -7.12
CA HIS A 50 6.45 10.38 -8.20
C HIS A 50 7.93 10.26 -8.57
N GLU A 51 8.83 10.53 -7.64
CA GLU A 51 10.25 10.23 -7.86
C GLU A 51 10.97 9.94 -6.55
N ILE A 52 10.29 9.26 -5.62
CA ILE A 52 11.02 8.44 -4.65
C ILE A 52 11.35 7.13 -5.38
N ASP A 53 12.11 7.25 -6.48
CA ASP A 53 12.88 6.12 -6.98
C ASP A 53 14.09 6.04 -6.05
N ILE A 54 13.87 5.44 -4.88
CA ILE A 54 14.96 4.87 -4.12
C ILE A 54 15.55 3.82 -5.06
N ASP A 55 16.56 4.20 -5.83
CA ASP A 55 17.33 3.36 -6.75
C ASP A 55 17.99 2.25 -5.94
N CYS A 56 17.16 1.28 -5.58
CA CYS A 56 17.41 0.29 -4.56
C CYS A 56 17.18 -1.05 -5.23
N ASP A 57 18.12 -1.38 -6.12
CA ASP A 57 18.22 -2.64 -6.84
C ASP A 57 18.11 -3.88 -5.93
N PHE A 58 18.35 -3.72 -4.63
CA PHE A 58 18.18 -4.76 -3.62
C PHE A 58 16.72 -5.19 -3.37
N TYR A 59 15.72 -4.45 -3.84
CA TYR A 59 14.29 -4.85 -3.76
C TYR A 59 13.78 -5.55 -5.03
N LYS A 60 14.62 -5.72 -6.05
CA LYS A 60 14.28 -6.53 -7.24
C LYS A 60 14.18 -8.03 -6.93
N PHE A 61 14.63 -8.47 -5.74
CA PHE A 61 14.51 -9.84 -5.28
C PHE A 61 13.21 -10.05 -4.49
N LYS A 62 12.24 -10.72 -5.11
CA LYS A 62 11.00 -11.15 -4.45
C LYS A 62 11.28 -12.31 -3.49
N LEU A 63 11.61 -11.99 -2.24
CA LEU A 63 11.91 -12.99 -1.19
C LEU A 63 10.68 -13.75 -0.68
N ASN A 64 9.47 -13.18 -0.84
CA ASN A 64 8.24 -13.76 -0.31
C ASN A 64 7.33 -14.30 -1.43
N ASN A 65 6.78 -15.49 -1.23
CA ASN A 65 5.76 -16.02 -2.12
C ASN A 65 4.46 -15.23 -1.90
N GLN A 66 3.91 -14.67 -2.98
CA GLN A 66 2.62 -14.00 -2.91
C GLN A 66 1.53 -15.04 -2.61
N TYR A 67 0.99 -14.98 -1.40
CA TYR A 67 -0.15 -15.77 -1.00
C TYR A 67 -1.42 -14.95 -1.21
N VAL A 68 -2.31 -15.43 -2.07
CA VAL A 68 -3.63 -14.85 -2.26
C VAL A 68 -4.63 -15.77 -1.58
N HIS A 69 -5.20 -15.32 -0.46
CA HIS A 69 -6.27 -16.04 0.23
C HIS A 69 -7.53 -15.96 -0.63
N LYS A 70 -8.01 -17.11 -1.14
CA LYS A 70 -9.32 -17.15 -1.78
C LYS A 70 -10.39 -16.98 -0.70
N LEU A 71 -11.01 -15.81 -0.67
CA LEU A 71 -12.17 -15.57 0.17
C LEU A 71 -13.29 -16.54 -0.26
N LYS A 72 -13.84 -17.28 0.70
CA LYS A 72 -15.01 -18.12 0.46
C LYS A 72 -16.16 -17.19 0.07
N GLN A 73 -16.88 -17.52 -1.01
CA GLN A 73 -18.10 -16.79 -1.35
C GLN A 73 -19.05 -16.87 -0.15
N ILE A 74 -19.44 -15.70 0.36
CA ILE A 74 -20.46 -15.58 1.39
C ILE A 74 -21.78 -15.72 0.64
N ASP A 75 -22.60 -16.69 1.00
CA ASP A 75 -24.00 -16.72 0.57
C ASP A 75 -24.67 -15.52 1.23
N VAL A 76 -24.90 -14.48 0.43
CA VAL A 76 -25.66 -13.32 0.85
C VAL A 76 -27.08 -13.82 1.05
N LEU A 77 -27.56 -13.79 2.30
CA LEU A 77 -28.96 -14.04 2.59
C LEU A 77 -29.76 -12.98 1.83
N GLU A 78 -30.43 -13.40 0.76
CA GLU A 78 -31.34 -12.55 0.01
C GLU A 78 -32.55 -12.30 0.91
N LEU A 79 -32.48 -11.21 1.68
CA LEU A 79 -33.61 -10.74 2.44
C LEU A 79 -34.59 -10.18 1.43
N GLU A 80 -35.68 -10.91 1.19
CA GLU A 80 -36.82 -10.46 0.40
C GLU A 80 -37.40 -9.23 1.10
N HIS A 81 -36.93 -8.05 0.66
CA HIS A 81 -37.49 -6.80 1.09
C HIS A 81 -38.82 -6.66 0.37
N HIS A 82 -39.92 -6.85 1.10
CA HIS A 82 -41.18 -6.24 0.73
C HIS A 82 -40.96 -4.73 0.74
N LEU A 83 -40.56 -4.19 -0.41
CA LEU A 83 -40.65 -2.76 -0.69
C LEU A 83 -42.14 -2.47 -0.76
N GLU A 84 -42.73 -2.04 0.36
CA GLU A 84 -43.97 -1.30 0.27
C GLU A 84 -43.69 -0.11 -0.65
N ASP A 85 -44.49 0.02 -1.72
CA ASP A 85 -44.37 1.14 -2.64
C ASP A 85 -44.41 2.43 -1.81
N ILE A 86 -43.29 3.15 -1.76
CA ILE A 86 -43.24 4.47 -1.15
C ILE A 86 -43.99 5.39 -2.11
N THR A 87 -45.31 5.43 -1.95
CA THR A 87 -46.13 6.46 -2.58
C THR A 87 -45.66 7.77 -1.98
N SER A 88 -45.04 8.65 -2.77
CA SER A 88 -44.61 9.94 -2.27
C SER A 88 -45.82 10.65 -1.66
N GLN A 89 -45.75 11.00 -0.38
CA GLN A 89 -46.80 11.81 0.26
C GLN A 89 -46.84 13.25 -0.29
N TYR A 90 -45.91 13.57 -1.20
CA TYR A 90 -45.85 14.85 -1.89
C TYR A 90 -46.75 14.84 -3.12
N HIS A 91 -47.80 15.66 -3.09
CA HIS A 91 -48.54 16.04 -4.28
C HIS A 91 -47.95 17.33 -4.82
N PHE A 92 -47.27 17.24 -5.98
CA PHE A 92 -46.83 18.43 -6.69
C PHE A 92 -48.00 19.01 -7.48
N VAL A 93 -48.15 20.34 -7.44
CA VAL A 93 -49.19 21.05 -8.22
C VAL A 93 -48.88 21.03 -9.72
N SER A 94 -47.64 20.71 -10.11
CA SER A 94 -47.20 20.59 -11.49
C SER A 94 -46.12 19.53 -11.63
N ASP A 95 -46.16 18.80 -12.75
CA ASP A 95 -45.11 17.84 -13.14
C ASP A 95 -43.78 18.54 -13.48
N TYR A 96 -43.81 19.86 -13.70
CA TYR A 96 -42.63 20.64 -13.98
C TYR A 96 -41.84 20.95 -12.70
N GLN A 97 -40.76 20.19 -12.47
CA GLN A 97 -39.78 20.48 -11.43
C GLN A 97 -38.53 21.09 -12.05
N ARG A 98 -38.29 22.38 -11.79
CA ARG A 98 -37.06 23.04 -12.25
C ARG A 98 -35.87 22.51 -11.46
N LEU A 99 -35.08 21.64 -12.07
CA LEU A 99 -33.87 21.07 -11.47
C LEU A 99 -32.94 22.21 -11.01
N GLN A 100 -32.56 22.20 -9.73
CA GLN A 100 -31.64 23.19 -9.12
C GLN A 100 -30.18 23.04 -9.59
N LEU A 101 -29.97 22.35 -10.72
CA LEU A 101 -28.66 22.09 -11.31
C LEU A 101 -28.07 23.34 -11.98
N SER A 102 -28.86 24.39 -12.20
CA SER A 102 -28.40 25.62 -12.87
C SER A 102 -27.35 26.42 -12.09
N LEU A 103 -27.07 26.07 -10.83
CA LEU A 103 -26.13 26.77 -9.95
C LEU A 103 -24.83 25.99 -9.68
N ARG A 104 -24.65 24.80 -10.27
CA ARG A 104 -23.36 24.11 -10.19
C ARG A 104 -22.56 24.45 -11.43
N GLY A 105 -21.43 25.15 -11.23
CA GLY A 105 -20.45 25.34 -12.29
C GLY A 105 -19.99 23.99 -12.85
N PRO A 106 -19.60 23.94 -14.13
CA PRO A 106 -19.11 22.71 -14.74
C PRO A 106 -17.92 22.15 -13.93
N PRO A 107 -17.81 20.81 -13.78
CA PRO A 107 -16.68 20.22 -13.09
C PRO A 107 -15.39 20.64 -13.79
N LEU A 108 -14.42 21.12 -13.02
CA LEU A 108 -13.09 21.47 -13.50
C LEU A 108 -12.47 20.23 -14.14
N SER A 109 -12.23 20.29 -15.44
CA SER A 109 -11.41 19.33 -16.16
C SER A 109 -9.96 19.50 -15.68
N ILE A 110 -9.50 18.53 -14.89
CA ILE A 110 -8.08 18.28 -14.64
C ILE A 110 -7.67 17.13 -15.55
#